data_AF-A0A4Q5W942-F1
#
_entry.id   AF-A0A4Q5W942-F1
#
_cell.length_a   1.000
_cell.length_b   1.000
_cell.length_c   1.000
_cell.angle_alpha   90.00
_cell.angle_beta   90.00
_cell.angle_gamma   90.00
#
_symmetry.space_group_name_H-M   'P 1'
#
loop_
_entity.id
_entity.type
_entity.pdbx_description
1 polymer ?
#
loop_
_entity_poly.entity_id
_entity_poly.type
_entity_poly.pdbx_seq_one_letter_code
_entity_poly.pdbx_strand_id
1 'polypeptide(L)'
;FVRSALAAALLFLLAGSTMAQKTKIKTKLRQKRSAPTVVAAPKVSAILPAAEQPAAYLPQLRGKKVALLVNQTSRAQGAHLADFLKRYGIDLRVIFGPEHGFRGNAPDGAEIRSNVDAATGVPVVSLYGKKLKPAPEDLKDIDIMVYDIQDVGARFYTYISSLQYYLEAALENGIPLMILDRPNPNGFYVDGPVLDPKFKTFVGLQPIPIAYGMTPGEYAQMLLLEGWLSDAANRAFEVTKRARYAPGARYFRLEVIPCAGYTHKSRYALPVRPSPNLPDMTAIYWYTSTCLFEGTAVTEGRGTPRPFATIGAPLLPKHLFAFTPGPTEGAPKPRYNGQTCYGWDLSAERRELQPQNAGRLQLRYLLEA
;
A
#
# COMPACT_ATOMS: atom_id res chain seq x y z
N PHE A 1 -36.89 0.25 39.76
CA PHE A 1 -38.03 0.59 40.65
C PHE A 1 -38.84 1.67 39.96
N VAL A 2 -40.12 1.60 39.56
CA VAL A 2 -41.21 0.60 39.60
C VAL A 2 -42.20 1.00 38.48
N ARG A 3 -42.63 0.01 37.66
CA ARG A 3 -43.95 -0.25 37.01
C ARG A 3 -44.73 0.90 36.34
N SER A 4 -45.26 0.75 35.13
CA SER A 4 -46.47 -0.03 34.76
C SER A 4 -46.59 -0.04 33.20
N ALA A 5 -47.10 -1.02 32.45
CA ALA A 5 -48.15 -2.01 32.72
C ALA A 5 -47.99 -3.30 31.86
N LEU A 6 -48.25 -4.44 32.51
CA LEU A 6 -48.71 -5.74 31.97
C LEU A 6 -50.25 -5.68 31.81
N ALA A 7 -51.02 -6.55 31.15
CA ALA A 7 -50.93 -8.01 30.98
C ALA A 7 -51.89 -8.49 29.87
N ALA A 8 -51.57 -9.66 29.32
CA ALA A 8 -52.43 -10.52 28.53
C ALA A 8 -53.23 -11.51 29.42
N ALA A 9 -54.36 -12.01 28.90
CA ALA A 9 -55.04 -13.28 29.22
C ALA A 9 -56.12 -13.48 28.12
N LEU A 10 -56.17 -14.47 27.22
CA LEU A 10 -56.00 -15.94 27.21
C LEU A 10 -57.19 -16.73 27.77
N LEU A 11 -57.55 -17.82 27.05
CA LEU A 11 -58.45 -18.98 27.31
C LEU A 11 -59.73 -19.05 26.44
N PHE A 12 -60.20 -20.18 25.89
CA PHE A 12 -59.67 -21.53 25.58
C PHE A 12 -60.81 -22.36 24.88
N LEU A 13 -60.47 -23.30 23.96
CA LEU A 13 -61.10 -24.62 23.64
C LEU A 13 -62.58 -24.66 23.11
N LEU A 14 -63.09 -25.54 22.20
CA LEU A 14 -62.77 -26.90 21.74
C LEU A 14 -63.55 -27.27 20.44
N ALA A 15 -62.91 -28.09 19.59
CA ALA A 15 -63.37 -29.25 18.78
C ALA A 15 -64.55 -29.20 17.75
N GLY A 16 -64.32 -29.80 16.58
CA GLY A 16 -65.33 -30.64 15.90
C GLY A 16 -65.44 -30.64 14.36
N SER A 17 -64.76 -31.59 13.71
CA SER A 17 -65.17 -32.38 12.50
C SER A 17 -65.43 -31.75 11.10
N THR A 18 -64.50 -32.10 10.18
CA THR A 18 -64.67 -32.69 8.82
C THR A 18 -65.65 -32.10 7.78
N MET A 19 -65.13 -31.71 6.61
CA MET A 19 -65.30 -32.46 5.34
C MET A 19 -64.38 -31.91 4.24
N ALA A 20 -63.77 -32.81 3.47
CA ALA A 20 -62.89 -32.52 2.36
C ALA A 20 -63.68 -32.32 1.04
N GLN A 21 -63.27 -31.35 0.21
CA GLN A 21 -63.56 -31.37 -1.22
C GLN A 21 -62.28 -31.23 -2.03
N LYS A 22 -62.02 -32.27 -2.82
CA LYS A 22 -60.93 -32.42 -3.76
C LYS A 22 -61.29 -31.68 -5.05
N THR A 23 -60.40 -30.81 -5.53
CA THR A 23 -60.40 -30.39 -6.93
C THR A 23 -59.04 -30.73 -7.54
N LYS A 24 -59.01 -31.77 -8.37
CA LYS A 24 -57.84 -32.20 -9.14
C LYS A 24 -57.70 -31.28 -10.36
N ILE A 25 -56.58 -30.59 -10.48
CA ILE A 25 -56.09 -30.09 -11.78
C ILE A 25 -54.77 -30.80 -12.09
N LYS A 26 -54.76 -31.51 -13.22
CA LYS A 26 -53.58 -32.15 -13.80
C LYS A 26 -52.80 -31.10 -14.59
N THR A 27 -51.51 -30.94 -14.29
CA THR A 27 -50.57 -30.34 -15.24
C THR A 27 -49.31 -31.19 -15.29
N LYS A 28 -49.15 -31.93 -16.40
CA LYS A 28 -47.87 -32.52 -16.79
C LYS A 28 -46.98 -31.40 -17.34
N LEU A 29 -45.90 -31.06 -16.65
CA LEU A 29 -44.70 -30.53 -17.29
C LEU A 29 -43.50 -31.38 -16.88
N ARG A 30 -42.97 -32.12 -17.85
CA ARG A 30 -41.66 -32.79 -17.78
C ARG A 30 -40.60 -31.69 -17.78
N GLN A 31 -40.05 -31.35 -16.63
CA GLN A 31 -38.79 -30.61 -16.56
C GLN A 31 -37.64 -31.57 -16.90
N LYS A 32 -37.01 -31.36 -18.07
CA LYS A 32 -35.67 -31.88 -18.35
C LYS A 32 -34.74 -31.24 -17.32
N ARG A 33 -34.24 -32.01 -16.35
CA ARG A 33 -33.10 -31.62 -15.53
C ARG A 33 -31.88 -31.59 -16.44
N SER A 34 -31.47 -30.39 -16.88
CA SER A 34 -30.12 -30.18 -17.38
C SER A 34 -29.16 -30.36 -16.21
N ALA A 35 -28.11 -31.14 -16.40
CA ALA A 35 -27.01 -31.22 -15.46
C ALA A 35 -26.50 -29.80 -15.16
N PRO A 36 -26.11 -29.48 -13.92
CA PRO A 36 -25.54 -28.18 -13.61
C PRO A 36 -24.29 -28.00 -14.49
N THR A 37 -24.35 -27.03 -15.39
CA THR A 37 -23.17 -26.56 -16.10
C THR A 37 -22.21 -26.08 -15.03
N VAL A 38 -21.14 -26.83 -14.80
CA VAL A 38 -20.02 -26.38 -13.97
C VAL A 38 -19.44 -25.20 -14.73
N VAL A 39 -19.88 -24.00 -14.38
CA VAL A 39 -19.24 -22.76 -14.80
C VAL A 39 -17.85 -22.84 -14.20
N ALA A 40 -16.85 -23.11 -15.04
CA ALA A 40 -15.46 -23.08 -14.64
C ALA A 40 -15.24 -21.75 -13.89
N ALA A 41 -14.68 -21.83 -12.69
CA ALA A 41 -14.27 -20.63 -11.97
C ALA A 41 -13.46 -19.75 -12.94
N PRO A 42 -13.72 -18.43 -13.01
CA PRO A 42 -12.99 -17.56 -13.92
C PRO A 42 -11.50 -17.81 -13.69
N LYS A 43 -10.77 -18.15 -14.77
CA LYS A 43 -9.31 -18.22 -14.73
C LYS A 43 -8.85 -16.92 -14.09
N VAL A 44 -8.21 -17.01 -12.92
CA VAL A 44 -7.67 -15.82 -12.25
C VAL A 44 -6.68 -15.20 -13.22
N SER A 45 -7.08 -14.10 -13.86
CA SER A 45 -6.19 -13.33 -14.70
C SER A 45 -4.99 -12.94 -13.86
N ALA A 46 -3.78 -13.08 -14.40
CA ALA A 46 -2.58 -12.60 -13.72
C ALA A 46 -2.78 -11.14 -13.29
N ILE A 47 -2.43 -10.84 -12.03
CA ILE A 47 -2.48 -9.46 -11.53
C ILE A 47 -1.37 -8.69 -12.23
N LEU A 48 -1.73 -7.63 -12.95
CA LEU A 48 -0.77 -6.77 -13.64
C LEU A 48 -0.77 -5.39 -12.97
N PRO A 49 0.35 -4.97 -12.36
CA PRO A 49 0.55 -3.57 -12.00
C PRO A 49 0.33 -2.65 -13.21
N ALA A 50 -0.01 -1.39 -12.97
CA ALA A 50 -0.24 -0.43 -14.05
C ALA A 50 0.94 -0.27 -15.00
N ALA A 51 2.17 -0.26 -14.45
CA ALA A 51 3.40 -0.15 -15.22
C ALA A 51 3.58 -1.30 -16.25
N GLU A 52 3.00 -2.47 -16.00
CA GLU A 52 2.97 -3.63 -16.91
C GLU A 52 1.89 -3.53 -18.01
N GLN A 53 1.17 -2.41 -18.09
CA GLN A 53 0.12 -2.15 -19.08
C GLN A 53 0.47 -0.93 -19.97
N PRO A 54 1.55 -0.95 -20.78
CA PRO A 54 2.02 0.23 -21.51
C PRO A 54 0.99 0.92 -22.39
N ALA A 55 0.08 0.15 -23.00
CA ALA A 55 -0.98 0.70 -23.84
C ALA A 55 -1.95 1.63 -23.08
N ALA A 56 -2.07 1.46 -21.76
CA ALA A 56 -2.96 2.27 -20.92
C ALA A 56 -2.40 3.68 -20.63
N TYR A 57 -1.09 3.88 -20.68
CA TYR A 57 -0.47 5.13 -20.24
C TYR A 57 0.50 5.77 -21.25
N LEU A 58 1.21 4.99 -22.07
CA LEU A 58 2.20 5.54 -23.02
C LEU A 58 1.62 6.61 -23.96
N PRO A 59 0.41 6.45 -24.54
CA PRO A 59 -0.16 7.48 -25.41
C PRO A 59 -0.30 8.84 -24.73
N GLN A 60 -0.55 8.85 -23.42
CA GLN A 60 -0.74 10.06 -22.63
C GLN A 60 0.58 10.74 -22.27
N LEU A 61 1.72 10.04 -22.34
CA LEU A 61 3.06 10.58 -22.05
C LEU A 61 3.81 11.08 -23.28
N ARG A 62 3.42 10.66 -24.49
CA ARG A 62 4.11 11.04 -25.74
C ARG A 62 4.08 12.55 -25.96
N GLY A 63 5.24 13.11 -26.31
CA GLY A 63 5.41 14.54 -26.56
C GLY A 63 5.32 15.43 -25.31
N LYS A 64 5.20 14.84 -24.11
CA LYS A 64 5.22 15.58 -22.84
C LYS A 64 6.59 15.50 -22.18
N LYS A 65 6.94 16.56 -21.47
CA LYS A 65 8.08 16.62 -20.55
C LYS A 65 7.68 15.99 -19.21
N VAL A 66 8.27 14.85 -18.88
CA VAL A 66 7.83 13.99 -17.77
C VAL A 66 8.78 14.09 -16.58
N ALA A 67 8.20 14.27 -15.39
CA ALA A 67 8.86 14.04 -14.11
C ALA A 67 8.44 12.68 -13.53
N LEU A 68 9.36 11.94 -12.92
CA LEU A 68 9.10 10.64 -12.31
C LEU A 68 9.38 10.66 -10.81
N LEU A 69 8.52 10.09 -9.97
CA LEU A 69 8.87 9.64 -8.61
C LEU A 69 8.84 8.11 -8.59
N VAL A 70 10.03 7.52 -8.51
CA VAL A 70 10.26 6.08 -8.72
C VAL A 70 11.37 5.55 -7.80
N ASN A 71 11.41 4.24 -7.61
CA ASN A 71 12.53 3.54 -7.00
C ASN A 71 12.84 2.20 -7.68
N GLN A 72 13.71 1.37 -7.10
CA GLN A 72 14.12 0.10 -7.69
C GLN A 72 12.95 -0.88 -7.96
N THR A 73 11.82 -0.68 -7.27
CA THR A 73 10.60 -1.49 -7.45
C THR A 73 9.80 -1.09 -8.69
N SER A 74 10.06 0.10 -9.24
CA SER A 74 9.42 0.68 -10.41
C SER A 74 9.87 -0.05 -11.66
N ARG A 75 9.28 -1.22 -11.92
CA ARG A 75 9.57 -2.05 -13.08
C ARG A 75 8.40 -2.16 -14.03
N ALA A 76 8.72 -2.21 -15.31
CA ALA A 76 7.82 -2.42 -16.43
C ALA A 76 8.52 -3.29 -17.47
N GLN A 77 7.88 -4.39 -17.90
CA GLN A 77 8.37 -5.26 -18.98
C GLN A 77 9.82 -5.71 -18.77
N GLY A 78 10.17 -6.07 -17.53
CA GLY A 78 11.49 -6.56 -17.14
C GLY A 78 12.58 -5.49 -16.94
N ALA A 79 12.33 -4.22 -17.26
CA ALA A 79 13.26 -3.11 -17.06
C ALA A 79 12.79 -2.18 -15.93
N HIS A 80 13.67 -1.31 -15.43
CA HIS A 80 13.26 -0.19 -14.59
C HIS A 80 12.44 0.81 -15.42
N LEU A 81 11.40 1.41 -14.84
CA LEU A 81 10.43 2.23 -15.56
C LEU A 81 11.08 3.39 -16.31
N ALA A 82 12.07 4.06 -15.69
CA ALA A 82 12.80 5.14 -16.36
C ALA A 82 13.50 4.69 -17.66
N ASP A 83 14.12 3.50 -17.65
CA ASP A 83 14.81 2.95 -18.83
C ASP A 83 13.80 2.52 -19.89
N PHE A 84 12.69 1.91 -19.43
CA PHE A 84 11.56 1.54 -20.27
C PHE A 84 11.00 2.78 -21.00
N LEU A 85 10.61 3.83 -20.27
CA LEU A 85 10.04 5.04 -20.85
C LEU A 85 11.02 5.73 -21.81
N LYS A 86 12.32 5.79 -21.47
CA LYS A 86 13.34 6.36 -22.36
C LYS A 86 13.45 5.60 -23.68
N ARG A 87 13.41 4.26 -23.65
CA ARG A 87 13.42 3.41 -24.85
C ARG A 87 12.21 3.68 -25.77
N TYR A 88 11.07 4.05 -25.20
CA TYR A 88 9.86 4.43 -25.94
C TYR A 88 9.82 5.91 -26.36
N GLY A 89 10.94 6.64 -26.23
CA GLY A 89 11.06 8.02 -26.69
C GLY A 89 10.33 9.04 -25.81
N ILE A 90 10.03 8.70 -24.55
CA ILE A 90 9.44 9.65 -23.60
C ILE A 90 10.51 10.63 -23.11
N ASP A 91 10.17 11.93 -23.10
CA ASP A 91 11.07 13.01 -22.68
C ASP A 91 11.08 13.13 -21.15
N LEU A 92 11.91 12.30 -20.51
CA LEU A 92 12.16 12.37 -19.07
C LEU A 92 13.07 13.56 -18.74
N ARG A 93 12.57 14.49 -17.92
CA ARG A 93 13.28 15.72 -17.53
C ARG A 93 13.91 15.66 -16.15
N VAL A 94 13.26 14.95 -15.22
CA VAL A 94 13.76 14.80 -13.85
C VAL A 94 13.23 13.50 -13.24
N ILE A 95 14.08 12.83 -12.47
CA ILE A 95 13.73 11.66 -11.66
C ILE A 95 13.87 12.05 -10.19
N PHE A 96 12.83 11.81 -9.42
CA PHE A 96 12.81 11.95 -7.98
C PHE A 96 12.96 10.57 -7.35
N GLY A 97 13.93 10.45 -6.44
CA GLY A 97 14.13 9.24 -5.63
C GLY A 97 13.66 9.46 -4.19
N PRO A 98 12.89 8.55 -3.59
CA PRO A 98 12.50 8.62 -2.18
C PRO A 98 13.65 8.11 -1.28
N GLU A 99 13.29 7.60 -0.10
CA GLU A 99 14.17 6.79 0.76
C GLU A 99 14.80 5.61 -0.01
N HIS A 100 16.10 5.36 0.21
CA HIS A 100 16.98 4.42 -0.51
C HIS A 100 17.32 4.78 -1.98
N GLY A 101 16.77 5.88 -2.48
CA GLY A 101 17.05 6.41 -3.80
C GLY A 101 16.42 5.59 -4.90
N PHE A 102 16.51 6.10 -6.14
CA PHE A 102 15.66 5.53 -7.18
C PHE A 102 16.17 4.21 -7.79
N ARG A 103 17.47 3.90 -7.68
CA ARG A 103 18.05 2.61 -8.12
C ARG A 103 18.20 1.60 -6.98
N GLY A 104 17.87 1.96 -5.73
CA GLY A 104 17.90 1.06 -4.57
C GLY A 104 19.30 0.71 -4.04
N ASN A 105 20.33 1.50 -4.41
CA ASN A 105 21.72 1.25 -4.01
C ASN A 105 22.13 2.00 -2.72
N ALA A 106 21.22 2.72 -2.05
CA ALA A 106 21.56 3.52 -0.88
C ALA A 106 21.09 2.84 0.44
N PRO A 107 21.93 2.81 1.50
CA PRO A 107 21.57 2.27 2.81
C PRO A 107 20.40 3.01 3.49
N ASP A 108 19.79 2.37 4.49
CA ASP A 108 18.76 2.96 5.35
C ASP A 108 19.26 4.26 6.02
N GLY A 109 18.48 5.35 5.89
CA GLY A 109 18.81 6.65 6.47
C GLY A 109 19.96 7.42 5.81
N ALA A 110 20.52 6.95 4.68
CA ALA A 110 21.62 7.63 4.00
C ALA A 110 21.17 8.92 3.27
N GLU A 111 22.01 9.95 3.30
CA GLU A 111 21.81 11.16 2.48
C GLU A 111 22.13 10.84 1.01
N ILE A 112 21.15 11.01 0.13
CA ILE A 112 21.31 10.81 -1.31
C ILE A 112 21.42 12.19 -1.95
N ARG A 113 22.55 12.48 -2.59
CA ARG A 113 22.77 13.75 -3.28
C ARG A 113 22.15 13.70 -4.68
N SER A 114 21.64 14.85 -5.13
CA SER A 114 21.22 15.02 -6.52
C SER A 114 22.38 14.73 -7.46
N ASN A 115 22.12 13.97 -8.52
CA ASN A 115 23.11 13.59 -9.51
C ASN A 115 22.47 13.46 -10.91
N VAL A 116 23.20 12.94 -11.89
CA VAL A 116 22.66 12.55 -13.19
C VAL A 116 22.72 11.02 -13.28
N ASP A 117 21.61 10.38 -13.66
CA ASP A 117 21.58 8.94 -13.85
C ASP A 117 22.41 8.54 -15.06
N ALA A 118 23.41 7.69 -14.86
CA ALA A 118 24.34 7.29 -15.92
C ALA A 118 23.65 6.53 -17.07
N ALA A 119 22.58 5.77 -16.78
CA ALA A 119 21.89 4.96 -17.79
C ALA A 119 20.96 5.79 -18.68
N THR A 120 20.27 6.79 -18.13
CA THR A 120 19.27 7.60 -18.86
C THR A 120 19.75 9.00 -19.23
N GLY A 121 20.81 9.50 -18.59
CA GLY A 121 21.29 10.88 -18.70
C GLY A 121 20.36 11.91 -18.03
N VAL A 122 19.37 11.46 -17.25
CA VAL A 122 18.35 12.33 -16.65
C VAL A 122 18.81 12.82 -15.27
N PRO A 123 18.61 14.11 -14.93
CA PRO A 123 18.84 14.61 -13.59
C PRO A 123 18.01 13.87 -12.54
N VAL A 124 18.62 13.60 -11.39
CA VAL A 124 18.02 12.91 -10.25
C VAL A 124 18.03 13.84 -9.05
N VAL A 125 16.88 13.99 -8.40
CA VAL A 125 16.69 14.79 -7.18
C VAL A 125 16.24 13.87 -6.05
N SER A 126 16.93 13.94 -4.92
CA SER A 126 16.51 13.21 -3.72
C SER A 126 15.35 13.93 -3.02
N LEU A 127 14.30 13.18 -2.71
CA LEU A 127 13.16 13.59 -1.88
C LEU A 127 13.22 12.90 -0.51
N TYR A 128 14.40 12.87 0.10
CA TYR A 128 14.63 12.34 1.44
C TYR A 128 15.48 13.29 2.29
N GLY A 129 15.31 13.23 3.62
CA GLY A 129 16.03 14.08 4.58
C GLY A 129 15.54 15.53 4.55
N LYS A 130 16.41 16.46 4.12
CA LYS A 130 16.10 17.91 4.16
C LYS A 130 15.07 18.36 3.14
N LYS A 131 14.89 17.60 2.06
CA LYS A 131 13.94 17.89 0.97
C LYS A 131 13.02 16.70 0.82
N LEU A 132 11.73 16.87 1.13
CA LEU A 132 10.72 15.78 1.06
C LEU A 132 9.69 16.01 -0.05
N LYS A 133 9.66 17.21 -0.62
CA LYS A 133 8.73 17.66 -1.65
C LYS A 133 9.50 18.28 -2.81
N PRO A 134 9.12 18.06 -4.08
CA PRO A 134 9.66 18.82 -5.21
C PRO A 134 9.48 20.32 -4.98
N ALA A 135 10.54 21.09 -5.22
CA ALA A 135 10.47 22.54 -5.25
C ALA A 135 9.91 23.01 -6.61
N PRO A 136 9.26 24.19 -6.69
CA PRO A 136 8.76 24.73 -7.96
C PRO A 136 9.82 24.75 -9.07
N GLU A 137 11.08 25.00 -8.72
CA GLU A 137 12.21 25.03 -9.65
C GLU A 137 12.51 23.66 -10.26
N ASP A 138 12.32 22.57 -9.51
CA ASP A 138 12.48 21.21 -10.04
C ASP A 138 11.41 20.87 -11.08
N LEU A 139 10.29 21.60 -11.05
CA LEU A 139 9.11 21.36 -11.86
C LEU A 139 8.98 22.35 -13.03
N LYS A 140 9.99 23.21 -13.23
CA LYS A 140 10.06 24.11 -14.38
C LYS A 140 10.06 23.28 -15.67
N ASP A 141 9.19 23.66 -16.59
CA ASP A 141 9.01 22.97 -17.88
C ASP A 141 8.58 21.49 -17.76
N ILE A 142 7.92 21.08 -16.68
CA ILE A 142 7.27 19.76 -16.59
C ILE A 142 5.81 19.85 -17.06
N ASP A 143 5.40 18.93 -17.92
CA ASP A 143 4.03 18.84 -18.45
C ASP A 143 3.18 17.81 -17.70
N ILE A 144 3.82 16.77 -17.14
CA ILE A 144 3.15 15.72 -16.36
C ILE A 144 4.12 15.11 -15.34
N MET A 145 3.60 14.84 -14.16
CA MET A 145 4.27 14.09 -13.10
C MET A 145 3.75 12.66 -13.08
N VAL A 146 4.63 11.69 -12.81
CA VAL A 146 4.28 10.26 -12.76
C VAL A 146 4.81 9.65 -11.47
N TYR A 147 3.94 8.97 -10.72
CA TYR A 147 4.30 8.19 -9.54
C TYR A 147 4.18 6.70 -9.85
N ASP A 148 5.23 5.93 -9.55
CA ASP A 148 5.21 4.48 -9.66
C ASP A 148 6.14 3.89 -8.59
N ILE A 149 5.65 3.54 -7.40
CA ILE A 149 6.46 2.93 -6.34
C ILE A 149 5.64 1.83 -5.66
N GLN A 150 6.27 0.67 -5.41
CA GLN A 150 5.66 -0.43 -4.67
C GLN A 150 5.68 -0.12 -3.16
N ASP A 151 4.50 0.07 -2.58
CA ASP A 151 4.30 0.16 -1.14
C ASP A 151 4.10 -1.23 -0.49
N VAL A 152 4.02 -1.29 0.84
CA VAL A 152 3.80 -2.53 1.61
C VAL A 152 2.50 -2.52 2.44
N GLY A 153 1.71 -1.46 2.42
CA GLY A 153 0.42 -1.38 3.10
C GLY A 153 0.48 -1.09 4.59
N ALA A 154 1.56 -0.46 5.05
CA ALA A 154 1.75 -0.05 6.44
C ALA A 154 1.87 1.47 6.55
N ARG A 155 1.14 2.10 7.47
CA ARG A 155 1.11 3.57 7.64
C ARG A 155 2.49 4.18 7.86
N PHE A 156 3.38 3.46 8.52
CA PHE A 156 4.75 3.89 8.82
C PHE A 156 5.77 3.56 7.73
N TYR A 157 5.33 2.97 6.61
CA TYR A 157 6.14 2.88 5.41
C TYR A 157 6.02 4.18 4.61
N THR A 158 7.11 4.91 4.47
CA THR A 158 7.09 6.35 4.15
C THR A 158 6.78 6.69 2.69
N TYR A 159 6.62 5.71 1.79
CA TYR A 159 6.34 5.99 0.38
C TYR A 159 4.97 6.62 0.16
N ILE A 160 3.95 6.27 0.96
CA ILE A 160 2.67 7.00 0.94
C ILE A 160 2.81 8.46 1.42
N SER A 161 3.76 8.75 2.32
CA SER A 161 4.07 10.13 2.73
C SER A 161 4.77 10.90 1.60
N SER A 162 5.70 10.26 0.88
CA SER A 162 6.31 10.82 -0.33
C SER A 162 5.27 11.07 -1.43
N LEU A 163 4.32 10.15 -1.63
CA LEU A 163 3.20 10.31 -2.55
C LEU A 163 2.35 11.53 -2.20
N GLN A 164 2.02 11.72 -0.91
CA GLN A 164 1.28 12.91 -0.47
C GLN A 164 2.01 14.20 -0.87
N TYR A 165 3.30 14.33 -0.55
CA TYR A 165 4.06 15.54 -0.91
C TYR A 165 4.21 15.71 -2.41
N TYR A 166 4.33 14.63 -3.17
CA TYR A 166 4.38 14.68 -4.63
C TYR A 166 3.04 15.16 -5.23
N LEU A 167 1.91 14.71 -4.66
CA LEU A 167 0.57 15.16 -5.01
C LEU A 167 0.34 16.63 -4.65
N GLU A 168 0.79 17.08 -3.47
CA GLU A 168 0.74 18.49 -3.08
C GLU A 168 1.53 19.37 -4.06
N ALA A 169 2.76 18.97 -4.42
CA ALA A 169 3.57 19.71 -5.39
C ALA A 169 2.91 19.79 -6.77
N ALA A 170 2.29 18.70 -7.24
CA ALA A 170 1.56 18.68 -8.51
C ALA A 170 0.36 19.64 -8.50
N LEU A 171 -0.43 19.65 -7.42
CA LEU A 171 -1.56 20.58 -7.23
C LEU A 171 -1.11 22.04 -7.18
N GLU A 172 -0.14 22.34 -6.33
CA GLU A 172 0.37 23.70 -6.11
C GLU A 172 0.95 24.32 -7.39
N ASN A 173 1.44 23.50 -8.32
CA ASN A 173 2.01 23.93 -9.61
C ASN A 173 1.09 23.67 -10.82
N GLY A 174 -0.15 23.22 -10.59
CA GLY A 174 -1.12 22.93 -11.64
C GLY A 174 -0.66 21.89 -12.66
N ILE A 175 0.15 20.91 -12.24
CA ILE A 175 0.71 19.86 -13.11
C ILE A 175 -0.14 18.61 -12.99
N PRO A 176 -0.63 18.00 -14.09
CA PRO A 176 -1.24 16.69 -14.04
C PRO A 176 -0.34 15.66 -13.35
N LEU A 177 -0.93 14.81 -12.52
CA LEU A 177 -0.27 13.69 -11.86
C LEU A 177 -0.89 12.38 -12.33
N MET A 178 -0.07 11.50 -12.88
CA MET A 178 -0.42 10.13 -13.19
C MET A 178 0.15 9.19 -12.12
N ILE A 179 -0.70 8.34 -11.55
CA ILE A 179 -0.28 7.25 -10.67
C ILE A 179 -0.38 5.94 -11.46
N LEU A 180 0.76 5.29 -11.67
CA LEU A 180 0.79 3.90 -12.12
C LEU A 180 0.59 3.03 -10.89
N ASP A 181 -0.65 2.62 -10.66
CA ASP A 181 -1.01 1.95 -9.42
C ASP A 181 -0.36 0.57 -9.28
N ARG A 182 -0.13 0.16 -8.03
CA ARG A 182 0.48 -1.12 -7.68
C ARG A 182 -0.33 -1.83 -6.61
N PRO A 183 -0.39 -3.18 -6.62
CA PRO A 183 -1.10 -3.92 -5.59
C PRO A 183 -0.53 -3.63 -4.20
N ASN A 184 -1.39 -3.43 -3.21
CA ASN A 184 -0.96 -3.42 -1.81
C ASN A 184 -0.82 -4.88 -1.34
N PRO A 185 0.39 -5.34 -0.96
CA PRO A 185 0.58 -6.73 -0.51
C PRO A 185 -0.18 -7.05 0.78
N ASN A 186 -0.47 -6.04 1.61
CA ASN A 186 -1.32 -6.11 2.81
C ASN A 186 -2.72 -5.53 2.58
N GLY A 187 -3.14 -5.31 1.33
CA GLY A 187 -4.42 -4.69 0.96
C GLY A 187 -5.67 -5.51 1.27
N PHE A 188 -5.49 -6.70 1.86
CA PHE A 188 -6.57 -7.66 2.14
C PHE A 188 -7.21 -7.55 3.52
N TYR A 189 -6.74 -6.61 4.33
CA TYR A 189 -7.30 -6.31 5.63
C TYR A 189 -7.06 -4.84 6.00
N VAL A 190 -7.86 -4.34 6.94
CA VAL A 190 -7.71 -3.03 7.55
C VAL A 190 -7.67 -3.25 9.06
N ASP A 191 -6.62 -2.79 9.73
CA ASP A 191 -6.45 -3.05 11.16
C ASP A 191 -5.48 -2.08 11.86
N GLY A 192 -5.56 -2.04 13.18
CA GLY A 192 -4.79 -1.16 14.06
C GLY A 192 -5.46 0.21 14.31
N PRO A 193 -5.02 0.94 15.34
CA PRO A 193 -5.60 2.23 15.68
C PRO A 193 -5.37 3.26 14.57
N VAL A 194 -6.40 4.04 14.29
CA VAL A 194 -6.30 5.26 13.49
C VAL A 194 -5.33 6.23 14.17
N LEU A 195 -4.47 6.88 13.39
CA LEU A 195 -3.49 7.83 13.93
C LEU A 195 -4.20 9.01 14.59
N ASP A 196 -3.93 9.24 15.87
CA ASP A 196 -4.26 10.51 16.52
C ASP A 196 -3.41 11.63 15.91
N PRO A 197 -4.01 12.68 15.31
CA PRO A 197 -3.29 13.74 14.61
C PRO A 197 -2.20 14.43 15.43
N LYS A 198 -2.25 14.39 16.77
CA LYS A 198 -1.17 14.94 17.62
C LYS A 198 0.16 14.21 17.48
N PHE A 199 0.15 12.96 17.00
CA PHE A 199 1.35 12.14 16.75
C PHE A 199 1.78 12.17 15.28
N LYS A 200 1.26 13.11 14.49
CA LYS A 200 1.59 13.26 13.07
C LYS A 200 3.09 13.50 12.88
N THR A 201 3.71 12.66 12.05
CA THR A 201 5.11 12.76 11.64
C THR A 201 5.27 12.22 10.20
N PHE A 202 6.48 12.22 9.65
CA PHE A 202 6.71 11.68 8.30
C PHE A 202 6.41 10.17 8.18
N VAL A 203 6.48 9.40 9.28
CA VAL A 203 6.08 7.98 9.35
C VAL A 203 4.58 7.80 9.67
N GLY A 204 3.78 8.85 9.48
CA GLY A 204 2.34 8.83 9.70
C GLY A 204 1.76 10.22 9.56
N LEU A 205 1.39 10.59 8.33
CA LEU A 205 0.88 11.93 8.04
C LEU A 205 -0.63 12.09 8.27
N GLN A 206 -1.38 11.00 8.19
CA GLN A 206 -2.84 11.02 8.07
C GLN A 206 -3.53 10.08 9.06
N PRO A 207 -4.80 10.39 9.43
CA PRO A 207 -5.61 9.58 10.32
C PRO A 207 -6.12 8.31 9.60
N ILE A 208 -5.18 7.43 9.25
CA ILE A 208 -5.45 6.09 8.72
C ILE A 208 -5.00 5.02 9.74
N PRO A 209 -5.56 3.79 9.70
CA PRO A 209 -5.10 2.65 10.51
C PRO A 209 -3.64 2.26 10.23
N ILE A 210 -3.07 1.34 11.01
CA ILE A 210 -1.71 0.83 10.77
C ILE A 210 -1.65 0.08 9.45
N ALA A 211 -2.50 -0.94 9.28
CA ALA A 211 -2.74 -1.59 8.00
C ALA A 211 -3.93 -0.89 7.36
N TYR A 212 -3.68 -0.05 6.36
CA TYR A 212 -4.68 0.89 5.83
C TYR A 212 -5.46 0.34 4.63
N GLY A 213 -5.09 -0.83 4.11
CA GLY A 213 -5.87 -1.61 3.14
C GLY A 213 -6.00 -1.07 1.71
N MET A 214 -5.48 0.13 1.39
CA MET A 214 -5.64 0.77 0.08
C MET A 214 -4.41 0.60 -0.83
N THR A 215 -4.60 0.69 -2.15
CA THR A 215 -3.49 0.92 -3.08
C THR A 215 -2.99 2.36 -2.98
N PRO A 216 -1.77 2.69 -3.47
CA PRO A 216 -1.32 4.07 -3.56
C PRO A 216 -2.27 4.97 -4.36
N GLY A 217 -2.87 4.46 -5.44
CA GLY A 217 -3.85 5.18 -6.24
C GLY A 217 -5.14 5.51 -5.48
N GLU A 218 -5.67 4.57 -4.69
CA GLU A 218 -6.82 4.78 -3.82
C GLU A 218 -6.50 5.76 -2.68
N TYR A 219 -5.31 5.65 -2.08
CA TYR A 219 -4.87 6.56 -1.02
C TYR A 219 -4.75 8.01 -1.54
N ALA A 220 -4.20 8.23 -2.73
CA ALA A 220 -4.13 9.55 -3.35
C ALA A 220 -5.52 10.17 -3.59
N GLN A 221 -6.50 9.36 -4.00
CA GLN A 221 -7.88 9.82 -4.13
C GLN A 221 -8.49 10.19 -2.77
N MET A 222 -8.24 9.37 -1.74
CA MET A 222 -8.70 9.67 -0.38
C MET A 222 -8.10 10.98 0.14
N LEU A 223 -6.79 11.21 -0.05
CA LEU A 223 -6.14 12.46 0.32
C LEU A 223 -6.82 13.70 -0.28
N LEU A 224 -7.17 13.63 -1.57
CA LEU A 224 -7.85 14.72 -2.28
C LEU A 224 -9.27 14.95 -1.77
N LEU A 225 -10.06 13.88 -1.66
CA LEU A 225 -11.49 13.98 -1.38
C LEU A 225 -11.79 14.32 0.08
N GLU A 226 -10.93 13.88 1.01
CA GLU A 226 -11.05 14.19 2.43
C GLU A 226 -10.43 15.55 2.80
N GLY A 227 -9.80 16.25 1.85
CA GLY A 227 -9.14 17.53 2.10
C GLY A 227 -7.94 17.41 3.04
N TRP A 228 -7.21 16.30 2.98
CA TRP A 228 -6.12 15.96 3.90
C TRP A 228 -4.74 16.50 3.50
N LEU A 229 -4.69 17.29 2.43
CA LEU A 229 -3.47 17.91 1.93
C LEU A 229 -3.13 19.22 2.65
N SER A 230 -1.98 19.81 2.33
CA SER A 230 -1.64 21.17 2.76
C SER A 230 -2.74 22.18 2.40
N ASP A 231 -2.87 23.26 3.16
CA ASP A 231 -3.84 24.33 2.86
C ASP A 231 -3.66 24.91 1.45
N ALA A 232 -2.41 25.01 0.98
CA ALA A 232 -2.11 25.48 -0.36
C ALA A 232 -2.61 24.51 -1.43
N ALA A 233 -2.37 23.21 -1.25
CA ALA A 233 -2.82 22.16 -2.16
C ALA A 233 -4.35 22.02 -2.16
N ASN A 234 -5.00 22.07 -1.00
CA ASN A 234 -6.45 22.05 -0.89
C ASN A 234 -7.09 23.25 -1.60
N ARG A 235 -6.54 24.47 -1.42
CA ARG A 235 -7.01 25.65 -2.16
C ARG A 235 -6.82 25.50 -3.68
N ALA A 236 -5.67 24.96 -4.12
CA ALA A 236 -5.44 24.69 -5.54
C ALA A 236 -6.42 23.66 -6.12
N PHE A 237 -6.80 22.65 -5.33
CA PHE A 237 -7.81 21.67 -5.71
C PHE A 237 -9.21 22.30 -5.84
N GLU A 238 -9.60 23.20 -4.92
CA GLU A 238 -10.87 23.94 -5.02
C GLU A 238 -10.97 24.77 -6.30
N VAL A 239 -9.87 25.40 -6.73
CA VAL A 239 -9.80 26.13 -8.00
C VAL A 239 -10.01 25.18 -9.18
N THR A 240 -9.35 24.02 -9.15
CA THR A 240 -9.44 23.00 -10.21
C THR A 240 -10.88 22.51 -10.39
N LYS A 241 -11.63 22.30 -9.30
CA LYS A 241 -13.04 21.87 -9.35
C LYS A 241 -13.97 22.88 -10.05
N ARG A 242 -13.59 24.15 -10.07
CA ARG A 242 -14.40 25.25 -10.62
C ARG A 242 -13.92 25.74 -11.98
N ALA A 243 -12.75 25.31 -12.43
CA ALA A 243 -12.16 25.73 -13.68
C ALA A 243 -13.03 25.29 -14.87
N ARG A 244 -13.44 26.25 -15.71
CA ARG A 244 -13.97 25.93 -17.04
C ARG A 244 -12.79 25.66 -17.95
N TYR A 245 -12.70 24.44 -18.48
CA TYR A 245 -11.57 24.01 -19.31
C TYR A 245 -11.57 24.74 -20.65
N ALA A 246 -10.79 25.82 -20.75
CA ALA A 246 -10.44 26.39 -22.03
C ALA A 246 -9.41 25.49 -22.75
N PRO A 247 -9.49 25.31 -24.08
CA PRO A 247 -8.45 24.64 -24.84
C PRO A 247 -7.08 25.24 -24.54
N GLY A 248 -6.12 24.41 -24.12
CA GLY A 248 -4.75 24.85 -23.78
C GLY A 248 -4.53 25.35 -22.36
N ALA A 249 -5.56 25.43 -21.51
CA ALA A 249 -5.37 25.73 -20.09
C ALA A 249 -4.65 24.58 -19.38
N ARG A 250 -3.61 24.91 -18.60
CA ARG A 250 -2.90 23.96 -17.73
C ARG A 250 -3.64 23.87 -16.40
N TYR A 251 -4.18 22.70 -16.09
CA TYR A 251 -4.90 22.42 -14.84
C TYR A 251 -4.43 21.09 -14.26
N PHE A 252 -4.53 20.98 -12.94
CA PHE A 252 -4.27 19.71 -12.26
C PHE A 252 -5.33 18.67 -12.65
N ARG A 253 -4.88 17.46 -12.94
CA ARG A 253 -5.73 16.26 -13.05
C ARG A 253 -4.98 15.12 -12.40
N LEU A 254 -5.63 14.43 -11.46
CA LEU A 254 -5.16 13.13 -11.00
C LEU A 254 -5.69 12.06 -11.95
N GLU A 255 -4.78 11.25 -12.49
CA GLU A 255 -5.12 10.07 -13.30
C GLU A 255 -4.49 8.84 -12.66
N VAL A 256 -5.33 7.91 -12.19
CA VAL A 256 -4.88 6.63 -11.66
C VAL A 256 -5.07 5.58 -12.75
N ILE A 257 -3.97 4.95 -13.18
CA ILE A 257 -4.03 3.76 -14.03
C ILE A 257 -4.13 2.56 -13.09
N PRO A 258 -5.25 1.83 -13.06
CA PRO A 258 -5.45 0.77 -12.07
C PRO A 258 -4.66 -0.50 -12.40
N CYS A 259 -4.44 -1.33 -11.39
CA CYS A 259 -3.97 -2.70 -11.59
C CYS A 259 -5.03 -3.53 -12.31
N ALA A 260 -4.65 -4.31 -13.33
CA ALA A 260 -5.56 -5.27 -13.95
C ALA A 260 -5.63 -6.56 -13.11
N GLY A 261 -6.83 -7.09 -12.92
CA GLY A 261 -7.07 -8.36 -12.20
C GLY A 261 -6.84 -8.29 -10.68
N TYR A 262 -6.61 -7.11 -10.11
CA TYR A 262 -6.44 -6.92 -8.67
C TYR A 262 -7.77 -6.66 -7.96
N THR A 263 -7.92 -7.23 -6.77
CA THR A 263 -8.97 -6.90 -5.80
C THR A 263 -8.35 -6.92 -4.41
N HIS A 264 -9.00 -6.33 -3.41
CA HIS A 264 -8.57 -6.47 -2.00
C HIS A 264 -8.66 -7.92 -1.48
N LYS A 265 -9.18 -8.90 -2.23
CA LYS A 265 -9.08 -10.32 -1.85
C LYS A 265 -7.77 -10.97 -2.35
N SER A 266 -7.08 -10.32 -3.27
CA SER A 266 -5.86 -10.85 -3.89
C SER A 266 -4.72 -10.98 -2.87
N ARG A 267 -3.80 -11.90 -3.16
CA ARG A 267 -2.49 -11.99 -2.51
C ARG A 267 -1.45 -11.77 -3.58
N TYR A 268 -0.82 -10.60 -3.57
CA TYR A 268 0.22 -10.24 -4.54
C TYR A 268 1.60 -10.40 -3.89
N ALA A 269 2.45 -11.22 -4.51
CA ALA A 269 3.84 -11.38 -4.10
C ALA A 269 4.71 -10.36 -4.81
N LEU A 270 5.54 -9.64 -4.07
CA LEU A 270 6.39 -8.60 -4.65
C LEU A 270 7.55 -9.24 -5.43
N PRO A 271 7.73 -8.91 -6.73
CA PRO A 271 8.82 -9.46 -7.52
C PRO A 271 10.19 -8.83 -7.20
N VAL A 272 10.19 -7.69 -6.49
CA VAL A 272 11.38 -6.95 -6.08
C VAL A 272 11.21 -6.57 -4.62
N ARG A 273 12.24 -6.78 -3.80
CA ARG A 273 12.23 -6.35 -2.40
C ARG A 273 12.03 -4.82 -2.31
N PRO A 274 11.07 -4.33 -1.51
CA PRO A 274 10.76 -2.90 -1.46
C PRO A 274 11.78 -2.11 -0.63
N SER A 275 12.46 -2.77 0.32
CA SER A 275 13.54 -2.23 1.14
C SER A 275 14.59 -3.31 1.39
N PRO A 276 15.87 -2.95 1.64
CA PRO A 276 16.90 -3.91 2.04
C PRO A 276 16.52 -4.81 3.21
N ASN A 277 15.75 -4.30 4.18
CA ASN A 277 15.30 -5.05 5.36
C ASN A 277 13.91 -5.70 5.22
N LEU A 278 13.30 -5.64 4.04
CA LEU A 278 12.09 -6.39 3.70
C LEU A 278 12.40 -7.36 2.55
N PRO A 279 13.22 -8.40 2.80
CA PRO A 279 13.78 -9.24 1.75
C PRO A 279 12.76 -10.14 1.06
N ASP A 280 11.66 -10.50 1.74
CA ASP A 280 10.67 -11.44 1.25
C ASP A 280 9.25 -11.14 1.77
N MET A 281 8.27 -11.93 1.31
CA MET A 281 6.87 -11.78 1.69
C MET A 281 6.60 -12.06 3.16
N THR A 282 7.40 -12.92 3.81
CA THR A 282 7.25 -13.18 5.25
C THR A 282 7.54 -11.92 6.04
N ALA A 283 8.66 -11.24 5.74
CA ALA A 283 9.00 -9.96 6.34
C ALA A 283 7.91 -8.90 6.07
N ILE A 284 7.41 -8.81 4.84
CA ILE A 284 6.37 -7.85 4.43
C ILE A 284 5.05 -8.06 5.20
N TYR A 285 4.63 -9.31 5.42
CA TYR A 285 3.41 -9.59 6.18
C TYR A 285 3.59 -9.30 7.66
N TRP A 286 4.76 -9.61 8.24
CA TRP A 286 5.03 -9.33 9.64
C TRP A 286 5.29 -7.85 9.93
N TYR A 287 5.75 -7.08 8.94
CA TYR A 287 6.15 -5.67 9.09
C TYR A 287 5.08 -4.81 9.79
N THR A 288 3.80 -4.97 9.46
CA THR A 288 2.71 -4.21 10.09
C THR A 288 2.58 -4.47 11.59
N SER A 289 3.06 -5.62 12.07
CA SER A 289 3.02 -6.03 13.47
C SER A 289 4.36 -5.79 14.19
N THR A 290 5.48 -6.18 13.57
CA THR A 290 6.79 -6.19 14.22
C THR A 290 7.55 -4.88 14.10
N CYS A 291 7.22 -4.00 13.14
CA CYS A 291 7.83 -2.66 13.09
C CYS A 291 7.45 -1.81 14.31
N LEU A 292 6.40 -2.17 15.07
CA LEU A 292 6.07 -1.53 16.34
C LEU A 292 7.19 -1.66 17.39
N PHE A 293 8.04 -2.70 17.29
CA PHE A 293 9.16 -2.89 18.21
C PHE A 293 10.28 -1.86 18.04
N GLU A 294 10.35 -1.16 16.90
CA GLU A 294 11.33 -0.08 16.71
C GLU A 294 11.22 1.00 17.80
N GLY A 295 10.00 1.22 18.33
CA GLY A 295 9.70 2.12 19.46
C GLY A 295 9.90 1.52 20.86
N THR A 296 10.48 0.33 20.98
CA THR A 296 10.68 -0.39 22.26
C THR A 296 12.16 -0.73 22.49
N ALA A 297 12.48 -1.53 23.50
CA ALA A 297 13.82 -2.11 23.66
C ALA A 297 14.04 -3.38 22.80
N VAL A 298 12.99 -4.04 22.34
CA VAL A 298 13.08 -5.25 21.53
C VAL A 298 13.57 -4.90 20.11
N THR A 299 14.48 -5.68 19.55
CA THR A 299 14.82 -5.57 18.13
C THR A 299 13.83 -6.35 17.28
N GLU A 300 13.47 -5.76 16.14
CA GLU A 300 12.73 -6.33 15.03
C GLU A 300 13.59 -7.23 14.12
N GLY A 301 14.79 -7.61 14.54
CA GLY A 301 15.61 -8.61 13.86
C GLY A 301 16.40 -8.08 12.65
N ARG A 302 16.49 -6.75 12.47
CA ARG A 302 17.47 -6.17 11.53
C ARG A 302 18.88 -6.65 11.88
N GLY A 303 19.68 -6.94 10.86
CA GLY A 303 21.00 -7.55 11.04
C GLY A 303 20.98 -9.07 11.19
N THR A 304 19.82 -9.72 11.03
CA THR A 304 19.70 -11.18 10.94
C THR A 304 19.31 -11.59 9.51
N PRO A 305 19.33 -12.90 9.17
CA PRO A 305 18.82 -13.38 7.88
C PRO A 305 17.31 -13.14 7.66
N ARG A 306 16.54 -12.85 8.73
CA ARG A 306 15.07 -12.72 8.69
C ARG A 306 14.59 -11.48 9.46
N PRO A 307 14.93 -10.26 9.00
CA PRO A 307 14.41 -9.02 9.58
C PRO A 307 12.88 -9.00 9.55
N PHE A 308 12.28 -8.39 10.56
CA PHE A 308 10.84 -8.34 10.84
C PHE A 308 10.13 -9.68 11.07
N ALA A 309 10.78 -10.80 10.78
CA ALA A 309 10.31 -12.15 11.11
C ALA A 309 11.12 -12.80 12.24
N THR A 310 11.99 -12.04 12.90
CA THR A 310 12.70 -12.40 14.12
C THR A 310 12.59 -11.24 15.08
N ILE A 311 12.22 -11.47 16.33
CA ILE A 311 12.11 -10.42 17.34
C ILE A 311 12.74 -10.87 18.65
N GLY A 312 13.35 -9.95 19.40
CA GLY A 312 13.92 -10.30 20.70
C GLY A 312 14.78 -9.22 21.34
N ALA A 313 15.33 -9.51 22.52
CA ALA A 313 16.27 -8.64 23.22
C ALA A 313 17.23 -9.48 24.09
N PRO A 314 18.39 -8.94 24.50
CA PRO A 314 19.33 -9.65 25.37
C PRO A 314 18.75 -9.98 26.75
N LEU A 315 17.78 -9.18 27.22
CA LEU A 315 17.15 -9.32 28.53
C LEU A 315 15.99 -10.32 28.57
N LEU A 316 15.52 -10.79 27.41
CA LEU A 316 14.45 -11.78 27.37
C LEU A 316 14.92 -13.16 27.84
N PRO A 317 14.01 -14.04 28.33
CA PRO A 317 14.38 -15.32 28.91
C PRO A 317 15.22 -16.21 27.98
N LYS A 318 16.31 -16.78 28.52
CA LYS A 318 17.30 -17.55 27.74
C LYS A 318 16.79 -18.87 27.15
N HIS A 319 15.62 -19.34 27.57
CA HIS A 319 14.99 -20.53 27.00
C HIS A 319 14.27 -20.24 25.67
N LEU A 320 14.12 -18.96 25.31
CA LEU A 320 13.56 -18.53 24.03
C LEU A 320 14.59 -18.68 22.89
N PHE A 321 14.14 -18.49 21.66
CA PHE A 321 14.99 -18.61 20.46
C PHE A 321 16.14 -17.60 20.51
N ALA A 322 17.37 -18.08 20.40
CA ALA A 322 18.57 -17.24 20.46
C ALA A 322 19.03 -16.83 19.05
N PHE A 323 19.37 -15.56 18.87
CA PHE A 323 19.94 -15.02 17.64
C PHE A 323 20.87 -13.85 17.94
N THR A 324 21.76 -13.50 17.02
CA THR A 324 22.71 -12.39 17.20
C THR A 324 22.68 -11.49 15.97
N PRO A 325 22.16 -10.25 16.08
CA PRO A 325 22.23 -9.27 14.99
C PRO A 325 23.68 -8.94 14.61
N GLY A 326 23.94 -8.81 13.31
CA GLY A 326 25.23 -8.38 12.76
C GLY A 326 25.05 -7.42 11.58
N PRO A 327 26.12 -6.72 11.15
CA PRO A 327 26.03 -5.74 10.07
C PRO A 327 25.57 -6.38 8.76
N THR A 328 24.64 -5.72 8.07
CA THR A 328 24.14 -6.10 6.73
C THR A 328 24.09 -4.87 5.83
N GLU A 329 23.83 -5.06 4.53
CA GLU A 329 23.60 -3.94 3.57
C GLU A 329 22.47 -3.01 4.06
N GLY A 330 21.35 -3.60 4.49
CA GLY A 330 20.19 -2.84 4.98
C GLY A 330 20.34 -2.31 6.40
N ALA A 331 21.13 -2.97 7.24
CA ALA A 331 21.37 -2.53 8.62
C ALA A 331 22.86 -2.62 8.93
N PRO A 332 23.66 -1.61 8.56
CA PRO A 332 25.10 -1.60 8.85
C PRO A 332 25.42 -1.51 10.35
N LYS A 333 24.50 -0.95 11.15
CA LYS A 333 24.60 -0.79 12.60
C LYS A 333 23.29 -1.23 13.26
N PRO A 334 22.95 -2.54 13.25
CA PRO A 334 21.70 -3.01 13.79
C PRO A 334 21.65 -2.82 15.32
N ARG A 335 20.45 -2.76 15.89
CA ARG A 335 20.27 -2.81 17.35
C ARG A 335 20.86 -4.12 17.88
N TYR A 336 21.54 -4.05 19.03
CA TYR A 336 22.23 -5.20 19.64
C TYR A 336 23.28 -5.87 18.72
N ASN A 337 23.97 -5.07 17.90
CA ASN A 337 25.04 -5.55 17.02
C ASN A 337 26.09 -6.38 17.78
N GLY A 338 26.26 -7.64 17.38
CA GLY A 338 27.18 -8.61 17.99
C GLY A 338 26.74 -9.15 19.36
N GLN A 339 25.56 -8.75 19.85
CA GLN A 339 25.03 -9.16 21.15
C GLN A 339 23.91 -10.19 20.98
N THR A 340 24.01 -11.32 21.68
CA THR A 340 22.97 -12.35 21.64
C THR A 340 21.67 -11.85 22.26
N CYS A 341 20.61 -12.00 21.50
CA CYS A 341 19.23 -11.73 21.85
C CYS A 341 18.46 -13.06 21.99
N TYR A 342 17.42 -13.03 22.81
CA TYR A 342 16.48 -14.13 22.98
C TYR A 342 15.07 -13.65 22.62
N GLY A 343 14.25 -14.48 22.01
CA GLY A 343 12.90 -14.10 21.59
C GLY A 343 12.22 -15.13 20.70
N TRP A 344 11.62 -14.68 19.59
CA TRP A 344 10.78 -15.51 18.73
C TRP A 344 11.25 -15.48 17.27
N ASP A 345 11.28 -16.67 16.65
CA ASP A 345 11.37 -16.83 15.19
C ASP A 345 9.95 -16.92 14.60
N LEU A 346 9.47 -15.83 14.04
CA LEU A 346 8.12 -15.70 13.51
C LEU A 346 7.95 -16.31 12.11
N SER A 347 9.06 -16.63 11.45
CA SER A 347 9.01 -17.33 10.16
C SER A 347 8.63 -18.81 10.30
N ALA A 348 8.84 -19.37 11.49
CA ALA A 348 8.41 -20.72 11.86
C ALA A 348 7.06 -20.73 12.62
N GLU A 349 6.38 -19.58 12.71
CA GLU A 349 5.14 -19.47 13.45
C GLU A 349 3.99 -20.25 12.80
N ARG A 350 3.06 -20.72 13.64
CA ARG A 350 1.88 -21.46 13.19
C ARG A 350 1.10 -20.67 12.16
N ARG A 351 0.66 -21.36 11.10
CA ARG A 351 0.10 -20.75 9.90
C ARG A 351 -1.08 -19.83 10.22
N GLU A 352 -1.98 -20.23 11.12
CA GLU A 352 -3.17 -19.48 11.53
C GLU A 352 -2.85 -18.17 12.28
N LEU A 353 -1.62 -18.01 12.77
CA LEU A 353 -1.15 -16.81 13.46
C LEU A 353 -0.33 -15.91 12.55
N GLN A 354 0.00 -16.34 11.33
CA GLN A 354 0.70 -15.48 10.38
C GLN A 354 -0.28 -14.41 9.83
N PRO A 355 0.08 -13.12 9.78
CA PRO A 355 -0.82 -12.03 9.41
C PRO A 355 -1.60 -12.25 8.10
N GLN A 356 -0.98 -12.85 7.10
CA GLN A 356 -1.57 -13.15 5.80
C GLN A 356 -2.72 -14.17 5.83
N ASN A 357 -2.73 -15.06 6.82
CA ASN A 357 -3.78 -16.04 7.03
C ASN A 357 -4.81 -15.54 8.04
N ALA A 358 -4.36 -14.83 9.08
CA ALA A 358 -5.23 -14.30 10.13
C ALA A 358 -6.06 -13.09 9.66
N GLY A 359 -5.58 -12.33 8.66
CA GLY A 359 -6.26 -11.12 8.18
C GLY A 359 -6.25 -9.97 9.19
N ARG A 360 -5.23 -9.91 10.05
CA ARG A 360 -5.10 -8.92 11.12
C ARG A 360 -3.66 -8.79 11.61
N LEU A 361 -3.37 -7.71 12.32
CA LEU A 361 -2.12 -7.51 13.05
C LEU A 361 -1.96 -8.55 14.16
N GLN A 362 -0.70 -8.86 14.48
CA GLN A 362 -0.33 -9.82 15.52
C GLN A 362 0.32 -9.11 16.69
N LEU A 363 -0.49 -8.76 17.69
CA LEU A 363 -0.03 -8.04 18.88
C LEU A 363 0.45 -8.95 20.01
N ARG A 364 0.27 -10.29 19.90
CA ARG A 364 0.60 -11.23 20.98
C ARG A 364 2.03 -11.05 21.50
N TYR A 365 3.02 -10.94 20.61
CA TYR A 365 4.41 -10.83 21.01
C TYR A 365 4.74 -9.46 21.59
N LEU A 366 4.02 -8.42 21.16
CA LEU A 366 4.18 -7.09 21.75
C LEU A 366 3.65 -7.05 23.19
N LEU A 367 2.66 -7.90 23.51
CA LEU A 367 2.10 -8.04 24.86
C LEU A 367 2.90 -9.03 25.73
N GLU A 368 3.53 -10.03 25.11
CA GLU A 368 4.35 -11.04 25.79
C GLU A 368 5.78 -10.54 26.12
N ALA A 369 6.35 -9.66 25.28
CA ALA A 369 7.69 -9.09 25.44
C ALA A 369 7.70 -7.91 26.41
#